data_AF-A0A081GMY7-F1
#
_entry.id   AF-A0A081GMY7-F1
#
_cell.length_a   1.000
_cell.length_b   1.000
_cell.length_c   1.000
_cell.angle_alpha   90.00
_cell.angle_beta   90.00
_cell.angle_gamma   90.00
#
_symmetry.space_group_name_H-M   'P 1'
#
loop_
_entity.id
_entity.type
_entity.pdbx_description
1 polymer ?
#
loop_
_entity_poly.entity_id
_entity_poly.type
_entity_poly.pdbx_seq_one_letter_code
_entity_poly.pdbx_strand_id
1 'polypeptide(L)'
;MVTMLNRLCLPGALALLLALGLAPAAAQPQAEPAAPAGAARDNAENRPAGFRLVQEKVTHRGREVVGIYGLAADPAQQGLWRVQVWQELDDRVTVATDKISCSVSAPLRITGTRSRLIVRELNPGGVITPANRLDHLIWWAVCVPEQTGRDPASLAAVARRLGYSGQLPEREQILLAPAR
;
A
#
# COMPACT_ATOMS: atom_id res chain seq x y z
N MET A 1 72.84 32.87 -3.94
CA MET A 1 73.50 34.08 -3.41
C MET A 1 72.45 35.08 -3.01
N VAL A 2 72.51 35.51 -1.75
CA VAL A 2 72.01 36.76 -1.15
C VAL A 2 70.50 36.95 -0.93
N THR A 3 70.14 36.59 0.31
CA THR A 3 69.19 37.14 1.29
C THR A 3 69.02 38.68 1.30
N MET A 4 67.81 39.18 1.58
CA MET A 4 67.52 40.36 2.44
C MET A 4 66.04 40.29 2.87
N LEU A 5 65.69 39.74 4.04
CA LEU A 5 65.55 40.42 5.33
C LEU A 5 65.28 41.93 5.26
N ASN A 6 64.08 42.33 5.66
CA ASN A 6 63.86 43.65 6.23
C ASN A 6 63.15 43.52 7.58
N ARG A 7 63.87 43.87 8.66
CA ARG A 7 63.36 44.04 10.03
C ARG A 7 63.20 45.53 10.27
N LEU A 8 62.13 45.93 10.97
CA LEU A 8 62.16 47.11 11.83
C LEU A 8 61.23 46.91 13.03
N CYS A 9 61.74 47.36 14.18
CA CYS A 9 61.33 47.09 15.55
C CYS A 9 60.24 48.04 16.09
N LEU A 10 59.47 47.49 17.07
CA LEU A 10 58.95 48.01 18.37
C LEU A 10 59.09 49.51 18.74
N PRO A 11 58.28 50.09 19.69
CA PRO A 11 57.72 49.46 20.91
C PRO A 11 56.33 49.99 21.40
N GLY A 12 55.84 49.46 22.53
CA GLY A 12 55.18 50.31 23.55
C GLY A 12 53.74 49.99 23.97
N ALA A 13 53.61 49.10 24.95
CA ALA A 13 52.68 49.11 26.11
C ALA A 13 51.30 49.79 26.02
N LEU A 14 50.23 49.02 26.31
CA LEU A 14 49.22 49.33 27.34
C LEU A 14 48.28 48.11 27.50
N ALA A 15 48.35 47.43 28.65
CA ALA A 15 47.31 47.43 29.68
C ALA A 15 46.07 46.55 29.38
N LEU A 16 46.14 45.33 29.91
CA LEU A 16 45.15 44.67 30.78
C LEU A 16 43.68 45.19 30.71
N LEU A 17 42.77 44.37 30.17
CA LEU A 17 41.38 44.30 30.64
C LEU A 17 40.90 42.84 30.63
N LEU A 18 40.88 42.24 31.81
CA LEU A 18 40.00 41.13 32.14
C LEU A 18 38.55 41.62 32.05
N ALA A 19 37.72 40.92 31.29
CA ALA A 19 36.32 40.74 31.64
C ALA A 19 35.84 39.40 31.08
N LEU A 20 35.79 38.38 31.95
CA LEU A 20 35.02 37.17 31.73
C LEU A 20 33.54 37.55 31.57
N GLY A 21 33.01 37.40 30.36
CA GLY A 21 31.58 37.31 30.12
C GLY A 21 31.22 35.86 29.81
N LEU A 22 31.02 35.03 30.84
CA LEU A 22 30.26 33.80 30.66
C LEU A 22 28.79 34.20 30.47
N ALA A 23 28.36 34.36 29.23
CA ALA A 23 26.95 34.37 28.91
C ALA A 23 26.42 32.93 29.09
N PRO A 24 25.34 32.70 29.86
CA PRO A 24 24.64 31.43 29.78
C PRO A 24 24.07 31.35 28.36
N ALA A 25 24.63 30.47 27.53
CA ALA A 25 23.99 30.04 26.31
C ALA A 25 22.68 29.34 26.74
N ALA A 26 21.59 30.10 26.75
CA ALA A 26 20.26 29.55 26.90
C ALA A 26 20.11 28.54 25.76
N ALA A 27 20.12 27.25 26.11
CA ALA A 27 19.77 26.19 25.19
C ALA A 27 18.34 26.48 24.72
N GLN A 28 18.22 27.07 23.54
CA GLN A 28 16.93 27.17 22.88
C GLN A 28 16.46 25.73 22.70
N PRO A 29 15.27 25.34 23.21
CA PRO A 29 14.71 24.05 22.87
C PRO A 29 14.66 24.00 21.36
N GLN A 30 15.45 23.10 20.77
CA GLN A 30 15.32 22.79 19.35
C GLN A 30 13.91 22.27 19.19
N ALA A 31 13.02 23.13 18.70
CA ALA A 31 11.71 22.70 18.27
C ALA A 31 11.95 21.58 17.27
N GLU A 32 11.52 20.38 17.62
CA GLU A 32 11.42 19.26 16.70
C GLU A 32 10.72 19.80 15.44
N PRO A 33 11.29 19.63 14.25
CA PRO A 33 10.63 20.10 13.04
C PRO A 33 9.24 19.46 13.01
N ALA A 34 8.20 20.30 13.13
CA ALA A 34 6.83 19.84 13.05
C ALA A 34 6.72 18.98 11.78
N ALA A 35 6.31 17.72 11.95
CA ALA A 35 6.09 16.83 10.83
C ALA A 35 5.26 17.58 9.79
N PRO A 36 5.63 17.55 8.49
CA PRO A 36 4.92 18.31 7.47
C PRO A 36 3.44 17.97 7.59
N ALA A 37 2.60 18.99 7.72
CA ALA A 37 1.16 18.84 7.73
C ALA A 37 0.76 18.16 6.41
N GLY A 38 0.49 16.85 6.46
CA GLY A 38 0.30 16.01 5.28
C GLY A 38 1.15 14.74 5.21
N ALA A 39 1.92 14.38 6.25
CA ALA A 39 2.47 13.03 6.34
C ALA A 39 1.30 12.02 6.29
N ALA A 40 1.23 11.25 5.19
CA ALA A 40 0.22 10.20 4.99
C ALA A 40 0.20 9.33 6.24
N ARG A 41 -0.91 9.33 6.97
CA ARG A 41 -1.06 8.50 8.17
C ARG A 41 -0.99 7.05 7.73
N ASP A 42 0.00 6.31 8.21
CA ASP A 42 0.02 4.87 8.04
C ASP A 42 -0.95 4.23 9.03
N ASN A 43 -2.05 3.65 8.54
CA ASN A 43 -3.02 2.97 9.39
C ASN A 43 -2.65 1.50 9.62
N ALA A 44 -1.36 1.15 9.51
CA ALA A 44 -0.87 -0.22 9.71
C ALA A 44 -1.31 -0.82 11.04
N GLU A 45 -1.32 -0.02 12.11
CA GLU A 45 -1.76 -0.45 13.45
C GLU A 45 -3.25 -0.79 13.54
N ASN A 46 -4.08 -0.22 12.65
CA ASN A 46 -5.52 -0.47 12.60
C ASN A 46 -5.88 -1.67 11.70
N ARG A 47 -4.91 -2.26 11.00
CA ARG A 47 -5.17 -3.40 10.11
C ARG A 47 -5.53 -4.63 10.95
N PRO A 48 -6.63 -5.33 10.64
CA PRO A 48 -7.08 -6.47 11.43
C PRO A 48 -6.07 -7.63 11.45
N ALA A 49 -6.21 -8.51 12.45
CA ALA A 49 -5.45 -9.76 12.48
C ALA A 49 -5.67 -10.59 11.19
N GLY A 50 -4.58 -11.16 10.66
CA GLY A 50 -4.62 -11.91 9.41
C GLY A 50 -4.78 -11.03 8.16
N PHE A 51 -4.59 -9.71 8.26
CA PHE A 51 -4.49 -8.82 7.12
C PHE A 51 -3.37 -9.24 6.19
N ARG A 52 -3.69 -9.35 4.90
CA ARG A 52 -2.73 -9.63 3.84
C ARG A 52 -2.73 -8.49 2.85
N LEU A 53 -1.58 -7.84 2.70
CA LEU A 53 -1.37 -6.78 1.72
C LEU A 53 -1.47 -7.35 0.31
N VAL A 54 -2.31 -6.74 -0.51
CA VAL A 54 -2.58 -7.16 -1.89
C VAL A 54 -2.00 -6.15 -2.87
N GLN A 55 -2.13 -4.86 -2.57
CA GLN A 55 -1.57 -3.78 -3.39
C GLN A 55 -1.22 -2.59 -2.51
N GLU A 56 -0.10 -1.95 -2.80
CA GLU A 56 0.21 -0.60 -2.35
C GLU A 56 0.68 0.22 -3.55
N LYS A 57 0.13 1.42 -3.73
CA LYS A 57 0.57 2.33 -4.79
C LYS A 57 0.30 3.78 -4.40
N VAL A 58 1.08 4.69 -4.99
CA VAL A 58 0.82 6.12 -4.90
C VAL A 58 -0.12 6.51 -6.05
N THR A 59 -1.20 7.21 -5.71
CA THR A 59 -2.19 7.73 -6.65
C THR A 59 -2.24 9.25 -6.56
N HIS A 60 -3.02 9.90 -7.45
CA HIS A 60 -3.31 11.32 -7.34
C HIS A 60 -4.08 11.70 -6.05
N ARG A 61 -4.69 10.72 -5.38
CA ARG A 61 -5.38 10.89 -4.09
C ARG A 61 -4.51 10.54 -2.87
N GLY A 62 -3.20 10.37 -3.10
CA GLY A 62 -2.28 9.91 -2.08
C GLY A 62 -2.06 8.40 -2.12
N ARG A 63 -1.61 7.84 -1.00
CA ARG A 63 -1.25 6.43 -0.90
C ARG A 63 -2.52 5.58 -0.85
N GLU A 64 -2.59 4.57 -1.69
CA GLU A 64 -3.66 3.57 -1.68
C GLU A 64 -3.09 2.22 -1.25
N VAL A 65 -3.62 1.68 -0.17
CA VAL A 65 -3.31 0.34 0.35
C VAL A 65 -4.56 -0.52 0.25
N VAL A 66 -4.45 -1.66 -0.43
CA VAL A 66 -5.52 -2.66 -0.51
C VAL A 66 -5.03 -3.96 0.10
N GLY A 67 -5.87 -4.57 0.92
CA GLY A 67 -5.61 -5.89 1.49
C GLY A 67 -6.87 -6.68 1.74
N ILE A 68 -6.69 -7.92 2.17
CA ILE A 68 -7.78 -8.83 2.52
C ILE A 68 -7.58 -9.41 3.92
N TYR A 69 -8.68 -9.74 4.59
CA TYR A 69 -8.68 -10.44 5.86
C TYR A 69 -10.00 -11.20 6.07
N GLY A 70 -10.07 -11.99 7.15
CA GLY A 70 -11.32 -12.65 7.56
C GLY A 70 -11.86 -13.65 6.54
N LEU A 71 -10.98 -14.48 5.96
CA LEU A 71 -11.39 -15.49 4.98
C LEU A 71 -12.24 -16.56 5.65
N ALA A 72 -13.39 -16.85 5.03
CA ALA A 72 -14.28 -17.92 5.46
C ALA A 72 -14.82 -18.67 4.24
N ALA A 73 -14.72 -20.00 4.24
CA ALA A 73 -15.35 -20.82 3.21
C ALA A 73 -16.88 -20.73 3.32
N ASP A 74 -17.58 -20.69 2.19
CA ASP A 74 -19.04 -20.75 2.18
C ASP A 74 -19.50 -22.19 2.45
N PRO A 75 -20.30 -22.44 3.50
CA PRO A 75 -20.71 -23.80 3.86
C PRO A 75 -21.68 -24.41 2.85
N ALA A 76 -22.36 -23.60 2.04
CA ALA A 76 -23.34 -24.06 1.06
C ALA A 76 -22.74 -24.34 -0.32
N GLN A 77 -21.54 -23.79 -0.62
CA GLN A 77 -20.93 -23.92 -1.93
C GLN A 77 -19.42 -24.14 -1.84
N GLN A 78 -18.97 -25.34 -2.22
CA GLN A 78 -17.55 -25.67 -2.27
C GLN A 78 -16.78 -24.74 -3.21
N GLY A 79 -15.59 -24.34 -2.79
CA GLY A 79 -14.72 -23.45 -3.56
C GLY A 79 -15.15 -21.98 -3.57
N LEU A 80 -16.26 -21.63 -2.92
CA LEU A 80 -16.68 -20.25 -2.70
C LEU A 80 -16.16 -19.76 -1.34
N TRP A 81 -15.58 -18.56 -1.33
CA TRP A 81 -15.04 -17.92 -0.14
C TRP A 81 -15.70 -16.57 0.08
N ARG A 82 -15.90 -16.22 1.34
CA ARG A 82 -16.20 -14.86 1.79
C ARG A 82 -14.94 -14.22 2.34
N VAL A 83 -14.73 -12.96 2.00
CA VAL A 83 -13.54 -12.21 2.43
C VAL A 83 -13.88 -10.75 2.67
N GLN A 84 -13.19 -10.12 3.61
CA GLN A 84 -13.24 -8.68 3.80
C GLN A 84 -12.12 -8.04 2.98
N VAL A 85 -12.49 -7.15 2.06
CA VAL A 85 -11.55 -6.32 1.29
C VAL A 85 -11.43 -4.97 1.97
N TRP A 86 -10.23 -4.67 2.43
CA TRP A 86 -9.86 -3.41 3.05
C TRP A 86 -9.21 -2.51 1.99
N GLN A 87 -9.71 -1.28 1.85
CA GLN A 87 -9.14 -0.26 1.00
C GLN A 87 -8.90 0.99 1.83
N GLU A 88 -7.63 1.34 1.97
CA GLU A 88 -7.13 2.47 2.73
C GLU A 88 -6.59 3.52 1.76
N LEU A 89 -7.07 4.74 1.94
CA LEU A 89 -6.52 5.98 1.38
C LEU A 89 -6.09 6.86 2.56
N ASP A 90 -5.34 7.93 2.28
CA ASP A 90 -4.79 8.83 3.31
C ASP A 90 -5.83 9.35 4.31
N ASP A 91 -7.07 9.58 3.87
CA ASP A 91 -8.15 10.18 4.67
C ASP A 91 -9.27 9.21 5.07
N ARG A 92 -9.27 7.97 4.56
CA ARG A 92 -10.39 7.04 4.75
C ARG A 92 -10.00 5.58 4.62
N VAL A 93 -10.73 4.75 5.36
CA VAL A 93 -10.75 3.29 5.18
C VAL A 93 -12.15 2.87 4.80
N THR A 94 -12.26 2.02 3.78
CA THR A 94 -13.50 1.34 3.42
C THR A 94 -13.29 -0.17 3.45
N VAL A 95 -14.27 -0.88 4.00
CA VAL A 95 -14.30 -2.34 4.01
C VAL A 95 -15.52 -2.83 3.25
N ALA A 96 -15.30 -3.73 2.29
CA ALA A 96 -16.36 -4.42 1.56
C ALA A 96 -16.28 -5.92 1.83
N THR A 97 -17.43 -6.59 1.80
CA THR A 97 -17.49 -8.06 1.79
C THR A 97 -17.57 -8.54 0.36
N ASP A 98 -16.60 -9.35 -0.03
CA ASP A 98 -16.57 -10.00 -1.33
C ASP A 98 -16.85 -11.50 -1.20
N LYS A 99 -17.39 -12.08 -2.28
CA LYS A 99 -17.42 -13.53 -2.49
C LYS A 99 -16.51 -13.89 -3.67
N ILE A 100 -15.67 -14.91 -3.50
CA ILE A 100 -14.67 -15.33 -4.47
C ILE A 100 -14.85 -16.82 -4.78
N SER A 101 -15.01 -17.20 -6.04
CA SER A 101 -14.96 -18.62 -6.46
C SER A 101 -13.57 -18.96 -6.97
N CYS A 102 -13.02 -20.03 -6.41
CA CYS A 102 -11.76 -20.64 -6.85
C CYS A 102 -11.98 -21.77 -7.87
N SER A 103 -13.17 -21.83 -8.50
CA SER A 103 -13.45 -22.81 -9.56
C SER A 103 -12.49 -22.62 -10.73
N VAL A 104 -11.93 -23.72 -11.24
CA VAL A 104 -11.06 -23.72 -12.42
C VAL A 104 -11.79 -23.38 -13.72
N SER A 105 -13.09 -23.67 -13.80
CA SER A 105 -13.91 -23.43 -14.99
C SER A 105 -14.75 -22.15 -14.91
N ALA A 106 -15.01 -21.65 -13.69
CA ALA A 106 -15.75 -20.41 -13.46
C ALA A 106 -15.16 -19.60 -12.28
N PRO A 107 -13.94 -19.07 -12.42
CA PRO A 107 -13.34 -18.19 -11.42
C PRO A 107 -14.12 -16.88 -11.38
N LEU A 108 -14.47 -16.40 -10.19
CA LEU A 108 -15.30 -15.20 -10.06
C LEU A 108 -14.96 -14.38 -8.82
N ARG A 109 -15.26 -13.09 -8.91
CA ARG A 109 -15.32 -12.16 -7.78
C ARG A 109 -16.66 -11.43 -7.79
N ILE A 110 -17.36 -11.47 -6.67
CA ILE A 110 -18.59 -10.72 -6.44
C ILE A 110 -18.33 -9.70 -5.35
N THR A 111 -18.55 -8.42 -5.67
CA THR A 111 -18.49 -7.33 -4.70
C THR A 111 -19.89 -6.81 -4.42
N GLY A 112 -20.31 -6.88 -3.17
CA GLY A 112 -21.60 -6.38 -2.72
C GLY A 112 -21.51 -4.97 -2.14
N THR A 113 -22.43 -4.10 -2.55
CA THR A 113 -22.73 -2.84 -1.85
C THR A 113 -24.22 -2.81 -1.49
N ARG A 114 -24.68 -1.75 -0.81
CA ARG A 114 -26.09 -1.63 -0.39
C ARG A 114 -27.08 -1.61 -1.58
N SER A 115 -26.69 -1.10 -2.73
CA SER A 115 -27.60 -0.87 -3.88
C SER A 115 -27.20 -1.57 -5.18
N ARG A 116 -26.00 -2.15 -5.22
CA ARG A 116 -25.50 -2.88 -6.40
C ARG A 116 -24.65 -4.07 -6.00
N LEU A 117 -24.72 -5.11 -6.82
CA LEU A 117 -23.85 -6.28 -6.78
C LEU A 117 -23.08 -6.32 -8.09
N ILE A 118 -21.76 -6.37 -8.00
CA ILE A 118 -20.89 -6.42 -9.18
C ILE A 118 -20.31 -7.81 -9.27
N VAL A 119 -20.60 -8.52 -10.36
CA VAL A 119 -20.08 -9.86 -10.67
C VAL A 119 -18.97 -9.71 -11.70
N ARG A 120 -17.81 -10.27 -11.41
CA ARG A 120 -16.66 -10.31 -12.32
C ARG A 120 -16.26 -11.74 -12.57
N GLU A 121 -16.40 -12.18 -13.81
CA GLU A 121 -15.86 -13.44 -14.31
C GLU A 121 -14.37 -13.21 -14.60
N LEU A 122 -13.51 -14.02 -14.00
CA LEU A 122 -12.07 -13.85 -14.05
C LEU A 122 -11.42 -14.98 -14.86
N ASN A 123 -10.25 -14.68 -15.42
CA ASN A 123 -9.48 -15.65 -16.20
C ASN A 123 -8.05 -15.76 -15.64
N PRO A 124 -7.83 -16.45 -14.50
CA PRO A 124 -6.50 -16.62 -13.93
C PRO A 124 -5.50 -17.13 -14.97
N GLY A 125 -4.40 -16.40 -15.14
CA GLY A 125 -3.38 -16.68 -16.15
C GLY A 125 -3.68 -16.13 -17.55
N GLY A 126 -4.79 -15.41 -17.72
CA GLY A 126 -5.12 -14.62 -18.89
C GLY A 126 -4.42 -13.25 -18.93
N VAL A 127 -4.86 -12.39 -19.84
CA VAL A 127 -4.30 -11.05 -20.04
C VAL A 127 -4.66 -10.13 -18.87
N ILE A 128 -3.65 -9.49 -18.29
CA ILE A 128 -3.83 -8.53 -17.21
C ILE A 128 -3.77 -7.11 -17.74
N THR A 129 -4.80 -6.33 -17.43
CA THR A 129 -4.96 -4.91 -17.76
C THR A 129 -5.04 -4.08 -16.47
N PRO A 130 -4.91 -2.75 -16.53
CA PRO A 130 -5.19 -1.91 -15.37
C PRO A 130 -6.61 -2.11 -14.79
N ALA A 131 -7.59 -2.44 -15.64
CA ALA A 131 -8.99 -2.57 -15.23
C ALA A 131 -9.27 -3.85 -14.41
N ASN A 132 -8.62 -4.97 -14.72
CA ASN A 132 -8.85 -6.25 -14.02
C ASN A 132 -7.77 -6.58 -12.98
N ARG A 133 -6.63 -5.88 -12.97
CA ARG A 133 -5.47 -6.24 -12.13
C ARG A 133 -5.82 -6.39 -10.66
N LEU A 134 -6.64 -5.48 -10.10
CA LEU A 134 -7.00 -5.56 -8.68
C LEU A 134 -7.87 -6.79 -8.38
N ASP A 135 -8.80 -7.12 -9.26
CA ASP A 135 -9.64 -8.31 -9.11
C ASP A 135 -8.79 -9.58 -9.09
N HIS A 136 -7.82 -9.67 -10.00
CA HIS A 136 -6.88 -10.79 -10.05
C HIS A 136 -5.98 -10.85 -8.83
N LEU A 137 -5.44 -9.72 -8.36
CA LEU A 137 -4.61 -9.66 -7.16
C LEU A 137 -5.39 -10.18 -5.92
N ILE A 138 -6.64 -9.75 -5.75
CA ILE A 138 -7.52 -10.23 -4.67
C ILE A 138 -7.84 -11.72 -4.84
N TRP A 139 -8.18 -12.14 -6.05
CA TRP A 139 -8.50 -13.53 -6.35
C TRP A 139 -7.31 -14.46 -6.04
N TRP A 140 -6.10 -14.11 -6.47
CA TRP A 140 -4.88 -14.88 -6.17
C TRP A 140 -4.62 -14.95 -4.68
N ALA A 141 -4.77 -13.84 -3.96
CA ALA A 141 -4.58 -13.83 -2.52
C ALA A 141 -5.60 -14.72 -1.77
N VAL A 142 -6.80 -14.91 -2.31
CA VAL A 142 -7.80 -15.82 -1.73
C VAL A 142 -7.58 -17.27 -2.14
N CYS A 143 -7.43 -17.55 -3.44
CA CYS A 143 -7.48 -18.90 -3.98
C CYS A 143 -6.13 -19.62 -4.00
N VAL A 144 -5.02 -18.89 -4.04
CA VAL A 144 -3.66 -19.45 -4.04
C VAL A 144 -2.75 -18.52 -3.22
N PRO A 145 -2.90 -18.51 -1.89
CA PRO A 145 -2.37 -17.48 -1.00
C PRO A 145 -0.85 -17.32 -1.08
N GLU A 146 -0.10 -18.34 -1.51
CA GLU A 146 1.34 -18.31 -1.74
C GLU A 146 1.76 -17.35 -2.87
N GLN A 147 0.81 -16.93 -3.72
CA GLN A 147 1.04 -15.96 -4.80
C GLN A 147 0.62 -14.54 -4.42
N THR A 148 0.19 -14.29 -3.18
CA THR A 148 -0.19 -12.95 -2.70
C THR A 148 0.93 -11.93 -2.95
N GLY A 149 0.57 -10.76 -3.48
CA GLY A 149 1.51 -9.67 -3.77
C GLY A 149 2.34 -9.84 -5.04
N ARG A 150 2.28 -10.99 -5.72
CA ARG A 150 2.93 -11.17 -7.02
C ARG A 150 2.11 -10.53 -8.12
N ASP A 151 2.78 -9.97 -9.14
CA ASP A 151 2.09 -9.41 -10.30
C ASP A 151 1.33 -10.52 -11.06
N PRO A 152 -0.01 -10.44 -11.19
CA PRO A 152 -0.78 -11.48 -11.84
C PRO A 152 -0.38 -11.73 -13.30
N ALA A 153 0.22 -10.73 -13.97
CA ALA A 153 0.70 -10.88 -15.35
C ALA A 153 1.84 -11.91 -15.46
N SER A 154 2.54 -12.18 -14.36
CA SER A 154 3.61 -13.18 -14.29
C SER A 154 3.13 -14.60 -13.96
N LEU A 155 1.84 -14.78 -13.64
CA LEU A 155 1.32 -16.03 -13.04
C LEU A 155 0.69 -16.99 -14.06
N ALA A 156 0.76 -16.72 -15.37
CA ALA A 156 0.17 -17.58 -16.40
C ALA A 156 0.65 -19.03 -16.34
N ALA A 157 1.95 -19.26 -16.11
CA ALA A 157 2.48 -20.61 -15.98
C ALA A 157 2.00 -21.33 -14.70
N VAL A 158 1.81 -20.58 -13.60
CA VAL A 158 1.25 -21.11 -12.35
C VAL A 158 -0.21 -21.51 -12.57
N ALA A 159 -1.00 -20.63 -13.17
CA ALA A 159 -2.41 -20.86 -13.47
C ALA A 159 -2.63 -22.14 -14.29
N ARG A 160 -1.84 -22.34 -15.36
CA ARG A 160 -1.92 -23.57 -16.17
C ARG A 160 -1.63 -24.84 -15.37
N ARG A 161 -0.64 -24.82 -14.48
CA ARG A 161 -0.34 -25.98 -13.61
C ARG A 161 -1.47 -26.30 -12.63
N LEU A 162 -2.25 -25.29 -12.26
CA LEU A 162 -3.41 -25.41 -11.39
C LEU A 162 -4.71 -25.75 -12.16
N GLY A 163 -4.65 -25.92 -13.48
CA GLY A 163 -5.79 -26.31 -14.31
C GLY A 163 -6.62 -25.17 -14.89
N TYR A 164 -6.20 -23.90 -14.73
CA TYR A 164 -6.87 -22.77 -15.37
C TYR A 164 -6.48 -22.67 -16.85
N SER A 165 -7.45 -22.36 -17.71
CA SER A 165 -7.22 -22.30 -19.15
C SER A 165 -6.39 -21.07 -19.58
N GLY A 166 -6.51 -19.95 -18.87
CA GLY A 166 -5.97 -18.66 -19.30
C GLY A 166 -6.68 -18.09 -20.54
N GLN A 167 -7.77 -18.72 -21.00
CA GLN A 167 -8.53 -18.36 -22.20
C GLN A 167 -10.02 -18.10 -21.91
N LEU A 168 -10.41 -17.98 -20.65
CA LEU A 168 -11.78 -17.61 -20.30
C LEU A 168 -12.05 -16.15 -20.69
N PRO A 169 -13.22 -15.83 -21.25
CA PRO A 169 -13.62 -14.44 -21.43
C PRO A 169 -13.84 -13.80 -20.05
N GLU A 170 -13.21 -12.66 -19.80
CA GLU A 170 -13.50 -11.85 -18.61
C GLU A 170 -14.70 -10.95 -18.88
N ARG A 171 -15.60 -10.85 -17.89
CA ARG A 171 -16.83 -10.08 -17.99
C ARG A 171 -17.14 -9.41 -16.66
N GLU A 172 -17.67 -8.19 -16.72
CA GLU A 172 -18.26 -7.51 -15.56
C GLU A 172 -19.77 -7.37 -15.80
N GLN A 173 -20.55 -7.69 -14.77
CA GLN A 173 -21.99 -7.50 -14.73
C GLN A 173 -22.35 -6.71 -13.48
N ILE A 174 -23.13 -5.65 -13.65
CA ILE A 174 -23.63 -4.84 -12.54
C ILE A 174 -25.13 -5.15 -12.37
N LEU A 175 -25.46 -5.77 -11.25
CA LEU A 175 -26.84 -6.05 -10.87
C LEU A 175 -27.30 -4.97 -9.88
N LEU A 176 -28.38 -4.28 -10.22
CA LEU A 176 -28.99 -3.30 -9.33
C LEU A 176 -29.91 -4.04 -8.36
N ALA A 177 -29.73 -3.78 -7.06
CA ALA A 177 -30.70 -4.21 -6.08
C ALA A 177 -31.87 -3.19 -6.09
N PRO A 178 -33.13 -3.64 -5.96
CA PRO A 178 -34.25 -2.73 -5.75
C PRO A 178 -33.96 -1.81 -4.56
N ALA A 179 -34.35 -0.53 -4.66
CA ALA A 179 -34.37 0.33 -3.48
C ALA A 179 -35.27 -0.34 -2.43
N ARG A 180 -34.70 -0.60 -1.25
CA ARG A 180 -35.45 -1.07 -0.09
C ARG A 180 -36.19 0.07 0.56
#